data_AF-A0A317PDG3-F1
#
_entry.id   AF-A0A317PDG3-F1
#
_cell.length_a   1.000
_cell.length_b   1.000
_cell.length_c   1.000
_cell.angle_alpha   90.00
_cell.angle_beta   90.00
_cell.angle_gamma   90.00
#
_symmetry.space_group_name_H-M   'P 1'
#
loop_
_entity.id
_entity.type
_entity.pdbx_description
1 polymer ?
#
loop_
_entity_poly.entity_id
_entity_poly.type
_entity_poly.pdbx_seq_one_letter_code
_entity_poly.pdbx_strand_id
1 'polypeptide(L)'
;RTILVTLKDPIPDGITKVRNRVVNDCIITDAVTGAPCEVNPPTPPKVTVAKTLSGESNLPADGIVQAGETLTYDMVLTNSGGSDVTGYVVTDRFDANTSFVAASDNGAGGSFDTSNTADHELVWTGTVPAGGTVTLTITVKAADSFPDGVTEVVNLCLVDSIERCRVSNPPQGSVVPTKELVDEIGAVKDEVAQPGETLVYEVTVTHTGGAAVNDYRLTDRFLQVDAIASISSSDGGVSDASTGITTWTIDTIPVGGVVTRQVSVTLKAALPVGLTEVVNLTFETPQDPDNPPPPCDPFNPPPYCVITPINPPGDADVTVRKRAEMHQVQRGDAVPYVITVTNNAANSGVTLTVTDRIPAGFRYIADTATIDGVAATPTIAGRTLSFPGVVFAPGQEREIRLRLLVLSTVTPGTHVNYANALDPDGDPVGPDAPAEVVVLAEAIFDCSEVIGKVFDDSNHNGYQDPGELGLPGVRLATVNGNLIITDKHGRYHVPCAMLPDQRIGSNFILKLDTRTLPTGYRLTTENPRVVRLTAGNMTKLNFGAAIGRVVRLDLNDQAFEGTSLKLKPQWLSQLPQLIRILTEEPSLVRLSYIDSHADKTLATQRLRALQKEISSLWARKGGPYRLEFEKIVEIGQ
;
A
#
# COMPACT_ATOMS: atom_id res chain seq x y z
N ARG A 1 7.24 -115.14 8.17
CA ARG A 1 7.09 -114.41 6.88
C ARG A 1 6.90 -112.95 7.22
N THR A 2 7.63 -112.04 6.58
CA THR A 2 7.48 -110.60 6.80
C THR A 2 6.57 -110.04 5.71
N ILE A 3 5.52 -109.33 6.08
CA ILE A 3 4.67 -108.58 5.15
C ILE A 3 5.00 -107.11 5.35
N LEU A 4 5.41 -106.44 4.27
CA LEU A 4 5.63 -105.00 4.27
C LEU A 4 4.38 -104.33 3.70
N VAL A 5 3.79 -103.40 4.44
CA VAL A 5 2.66 -102.59 4.00
C VAL A 5 3.09 -101.13 4.06
N THR A 6 2.99 -100.43 2.93
CA THR A 6 3.26 -98.99 2.87
C THR A 6 1.94 -98.25 3.05
N LEU A 7 1.88 -97.38 4.05
CA LEU A 7 0.73 -96.50 4.25
C LEU A 7 0.78 -95.34 3.25
N LYS A 8 -0.39 -94.73 3.00
CA LYS A 8 -0.47 -93.49 2.23
C LYS A 8 0.22 -92.36 3.02
N ASP A 9 1.00 -91.54 2.32
CA ASP A 9 1.65 -90.34 2.86
C ASP A 9 1.11 -89.08 2.16
N PRO A 10 0.43 -88.16 2.87
CA PRO A 10 0.06 -88.25 4.29
C PRO A 10 -1.08 -89.26 4.53
N ILE A 11 -1.14 -89.79 5.75
CA ILE A 11 -2.27 -90.61 6.22
C ILE A 11 -3.54 -89.74 6.21
N PRO A 12 -4.70 -90.26 5.77
CA PRO A 12 -5.96 -89.51 5.82
C PRO A 12 -6.32 -89.04 7.24
N ASP A 13 -6.95 -87.87 7.32
CA ASP A 13 -7.30 -87.24 8.60
C ASP A 13 -8.26 -88.08 9.43
N GLY A 14 -8.09 -88.03 10.76
CA GLY A 14 -8.94 -88.73 11.73
C GLY A 14 -8.64 -90.22 11.89
N ILE A 15 -7.70 -90.78 11.13
CA ILE A 15 -7.23 -92.15 11.35
C ILE A 15 -6.27 -92.15 12.55
N THR A 16 -6.74 -92.64 13.70
CA THR A 16 -5.96 -92.67 14.95
C THR A 16 -5.19 -93.98 15.16
N LYS A 17 -5.55 -95.08 14.51
CA LYS A 17 -4.83 -96.36 14.61
C LYS A 17 -4.87 -97.08 13.28
N VAL A 18 -3.78 -97.78 12.94
CA VAL A 18 -3.76 -98.73 11.83
C VAL A 18 -3.75 -100.13 12.43
N ARG A 19 -4.65 -101.01 11.97
CA ARG A 19 -4.74 -102.38 12.47
C ARG A 19 -4.16 -103.36 11.45
N ASN A 20 -3.20 -104.18 11.88
CA ASN A 20 -2.75 -105.35 11.12
C ASN A 20 -2.98 -106.62 11.95
N ARG A 21 -3.81 -107.53 11.44
CA ARG A 21 -4.27 -108.73 12.16
C ARG A 21 -4.04 -109.99 11.32
N VAL A 22 -3.45 -111.02 11.93
CA VAL A 22 -3.38 -112.37 11.33
C VAL A 22 -4.64 -113.14 11.71
N VAL A 23 -5.36 -113.68 10.72
CA VAL A 23 -6.69 -114.29 10.93
C VAL A 23 -6.70 -115.82 11.04
N ASN A 24 -5.67 -116.52 10.55
CA ASN A 24 -5.56 -118.00 10.59
C ASN A 24 -4.19 -118.45 11.12
N ASP A 25 -4.15 -119.61 11.80
CA ASP A 25 -2.94 -120.30 12.31
C ASP A 25 -2.02 -119.46 13.22
N CYS A 26 -2.59 -118.52 13.98
CA CYS A 26 -1.88 -117.73 14.98
C CYS A 26 -1.55 -118.59 16.21
N ILE A 27 -0.27 -118.87 16.43
CA ILE A 27 0.24 -119.47 17.67
C ILE A 27 0.77 -118.33 18.55
N ILE A 28 0.22 -118.17 19.76
CA ILE A 28 0.68 -117.19 20.75
C ILE A 28 2.09 -117.58 21.18
N THR A 29 3.10 -116.76 20.85
CA THR A 29 4.51 -117.08 21.08
C THR A 29 5.09 -116.55 22.39
N ASP A 30 4.34 -115.75 23.15
CA ASP A 30 4.78 -115.22 24.45
C ASP A 30 3.94 -115.83 25.58
N ALA A 31 4.53 -116.77 26.32
CA ALA A 31 3.90 -117.50 27.41
C ALA A 31 3.77 -116.69 28.72
N VAL A 32 4.29 -115.46 28.77
CA VAL A 32 4.24 -114.60 29.97
C VAL A 32 3.19 -113.49 29.83
N THR A 33 2.96 -112.96 28.63
CA THR A 33 2.07 -111.79 28.43
C THR A 33 0.73 -112.08 27.75
N GLY A 34 0.59 -113.22 27.04
CA GLY A 34 -0.68 -113.61 26.41
C GLY A 34 -1.16 -112.69 25.26
N ALA A 35 -0.27 -111.92 24.63
CA ALA A 35 -0.64 -110.93 23.62
C ALA A 35 -1.17 -111.55 22.29
N PRO A 36 -2.21 -110.97 21.65
CA PRO A 36 -2.82 -111.48 20.40
C PRO A 36 -1.96 -111.24 19.14
N CYS A 37 -2.20 -111.97 18.03
CA CYS A 37 -1.59 -111.72 16.70
C CYS A 37 -2.19 -110.50 15.98
N GLU A 38 -2.37 -109.40 16.70
CA GLU A 38 -2.85 -108.12 16.17
C GLU A 38 -1.91 -107.02 16.66
N VAL A 39 -1.40 -106.23 15.72
CA VAL A 39 -0.63 -105.02 16.04
C VAL A 39 -1.46 -103.82 15.59
N ASN A 40 -1.70 -102.91 16.52
CA ASN A 40 -2.43 -101.66 16.30
C ASN A 40 -1.52 -100.46 16.54
N PRO A 41 -0.50 -100.20 15.70
CA PRO A 41 0.30 -99.00 15.86
C PRO A 41 -0.59 -97.74 15.77
N PRO A 42 -0.41 -96.77 16.69
CA PRO A 42 -1.00 -95.46 16.53
C PRO A 42 -0.40 -94.76 15.29
N THR A 43 -1.17 -93.91 14.64
CA THR A 43 -0.64 -93.04 13.59
C THR A 43 0.20 -91.91 14.19
N PRO A 44 1.15 -91.33 13.42
CA PRO A 44 1.84 -90.12 13.84
C PRO A 44 0.85 -89.00 14.18
N PRO A 45 1.22 -88.10 15.11
CA PRO A 45 0.37 -86.95 15.42
C PRO A 45 0.20 -86.02 14.23
N LYS A 46 -0.94 -85.34 14.16
CA LYS A 46 -1.23 -84.31 13.15
C LYS A 46 -2.07 -83.21 13.78
N VAL A 47 -1.40 -82.14 14.21
CA VAL A 47 -2.03 -80.99 14.88
C VAL A 47 -2.35 -79.89 13.86
N THR A 48 -3.59 -79.39 13.92
CA THR A 48 -4.02 -78.15 13.25
C THR A 48 -4.43 -77.13 14.30
N VAL A 49 -4.26 -75.85 13.99
CA VAL A 49 -4.68 -74.74 14.86
C VAL A 49 -5.65 -73.83 14.11
N ALA A 50 -6.71 -73.43 14.79
CA ALA A 50 -7.68 -72.44 14.33
C ALA A 50 -7.83 -71.35 15.39
N LYS A 51 -8.09 -70.10 14.98
CA LYS A 51 -8.24 -68.97 15.90
C LYS A 51 -9.44 -68.12 15.51
N THR A 52 -10.13 -67.60 16.51
CA THR A 52 -11.32 -66.76 16.37
C THR A 52 -11.34 -65.66 17.42
N LEU A 53 -11.82 -64.47 17.07
CA LEU A 53 -12.25 -63.46 18.05
C LEU A 53 -13.54 -63.99 18.71
N SER A 54 -13.50 -64.22 20.02
CA SER A 54 -14.59 -64.83 20.77
C SER A 54 -15.28 -63.88 21.74
N GLY A 55 -14.71 -62.71 22.01
CA GLY A 55 -15.35 -61.67 22.80
C GLY A 55 -14.74 -60.29 22.62
N GLU A 56 -15.58 -59.27 22.80
CA GLU A 56 -15.26 -57.83 22.82
C GLU A 56 -15.91 -57.24 24.08
N SER A 57 -15.26 -56.29 24.76
CA SER A 57 -15.83 -55.72 26.00
C SER A 57 -17.01 -54.78 25.76
N ASN A 58 -17.20 -54.29 24.54
CA ASN A 58 -18.25 -53.34 24.18
C ASN A 58 -19.45 -54.06 23.54
N LEU A 59 -20.64 -53.45 23.62
CA LEU A 59 -21.86 -53.93 22.96
C LEU A 59 -22.32 -52.90 21.93
N PRO A 60 -22.54 -53.29 20.66
CA PRO A 60 -22.44 -54.63 20.10
C PRO A 60 -20.98 -55.08 19.85
N ALA A 61 -20.73 -56.39 19.94
CA ALA A 61 -19.51 -57.03 19.43
C ALA A 61 -19.65 -57.15 17.91
N ASP A 62 -19.20 -56.13 17.19
CA ASP A 62 -19.36 -55.96 15.75
C ASP A 62 -18.10 -56.33 14.95
N GLY A 63 -17.05 -56.78 15.65
CA GLY A 63 -15.75 -57.10 15.05
C GLY A 63 -14.95 -55.86 14.62
N ILE A 64 -15.32 -54.67 15.08
CA ILE A 64 -14.58 -53.41 14.87
C ILE A 64 -13.86 -53.05 16.17
N VAL A 65 -12.54 -52.91 16.08
CA VAL A 65 -11.73 -52.62 17.27
C VAL A 65 -11.87 -51.16 17.71
N GLN A 66 -12.49 -50.94 18.85
CA GLN A 66 -12.63 -49.63 19.48
C GLN A 66 -11.45 -49.33 20.41
N ALA A 67 -11.12 -48.05 20.54
CA ALA A 67 -10.04 -47.62 21.40
C ALA A 67 -10.32 -47.98 22.87
N GLY A 68 -9.32 -48.53 23.56
CA GLY A 68 -9.39 -48.89 24.97
C GLY A 68 -10.19 -50.16 25.30
N GLU A 69 -10.82 -50.82 24.33
CA GLU A 69 -11.60 -52.03 24.60
C GLU A 69 -10.72 -53.28 24.78
N THR A 70 -11.29 -54.37 25.32
CA THR A 70 -10.59 -55.66 25.40
C THR A 70 -11.11 -56.66 24.37
N LEU A 71 -10.18 -57.31 23.68
CA LEU A 71 -10.40 -58.36 22.68
C LEU A 71 -9.99 -59.71 23.27
N THR A 72 -10.89 -60.70 23.21
CA THR A 72 -10.62 -62.08 23.63
C THR A 72 -10.59 -62.98 22.41
N TYR A 73 -9.50 -63.74 22.28
CA TYR A 73 -9.32 -64.71 21.19
C TYR A 73 -9.20 -66.12 21.74
N ASP A 74 -9.87 -67.06 21.08
CA ASP A 74 -9.73 -68.49 21.32
C ASP A 74 -8.93 -69.16 20.19
N MET A 75 -7.95 -69.96 20.59
CA MET A 75 -7.16 -70.83 19.72
C MET A 75 -7.46 -72.29 20.00
N VAL A 76 -7.96 -73.01 19.01
CA VAL A 76 -8.30 -74.44 19.12
C VAL A 76 -7.25 -75.28 18.40
N LEU A 77 -6.48 -76.04 19.17
CA LEU A 77 -5.55 -77.05 18.70
C LEU A 77 -6.29 -78.38 18.55
N THR A 78 -6.21 -79.02 17.38
CA THR A 78 -6.87 -80.31 17.11
C THR A 78 -5.83 -81.33 16.63
N ASN A 79 -5.64 -82.42 17.38
CA ASN A 79 -4.77 -83.52 16.94
C ASN A 79 -5.61 -84.64 16.32
N SER A 80 -5.57 -84.73 15.00
CA SER A 80 -6.29 -85.76 14.23
C SER A 80 -5.55 -87.10 14.13
N GLY A 81 -4.34 -87.18 14.71
CA GLY A 81 -3.49 -88.37 14.72
C GLY A 81 -3.71 -89.28 15.94
N GLY A 82 -2.97 -90.39 15.92
CA GLY A 82 -3.13 -91.51 16.84
C GLY A 82 -2.28 -91.50 18.10
N SER A 83 -1.27 -90.65 18.11
CA SER A 83 -0.32 -90.46 19.20
C SER A 83 -0.47 -89.05 19.76
N ASP A 84 -0.29 -88.92 21.07
CA ASP A 84 -0.24 -87.61 21.73
C ASP A 84 0.97 -86.80 21.21
N VAL A 85 0.85 -85.47 21.20
CA VAL A 85 2.02 -84.59 21.06
C VAL A 85 2.30 -83.95 22.40
N THR A 86 3.42 -84.30 23.03
CA THR A 86 3.87 -83.67 24.27
C THR A 86 4.86 -82.54 23.97
N GLY A 87 4.84 -81.47 24.75
CA GLY A 87 5.73 -80.33 24.55
C GLY A 87 5.43 -79.57 23.24
N TYR A 88 4.18 -79.62 22.77
CA TYR A 88 3.75 -78.87 21.60
C TYR A 88 3.80 -77.39 21.91
N VAL A 89 4.50 -76.62 21.07
CA VAL A 89 4.68 -75.18 21.23
C VAL A 89 3.82 -74.46 20.20
N VAL A 90 2.99 -73.54 20.69
CA VAL A 90 2.29 -72.56 19.86
C VAL A 90 2.58 -71.17 20.41
N THR A 91 2.93 -70.26 19.51
CA THR A 91 3.22 -68.87 19.84
C THR A 91 2.11 -68.00 19.27
N ASP A 92 1.57 -67.10 20.07
CA ASP A 92 0.63 -66.07 19.67
C ASP A 92 1.36 -64.74 19.55
N ARG A 93 1.12 -64.03 18.46
CA ARG A 93 1.62 -62.68 18.25
C ARG A 93 0.44 -61.75 18.04
N PHE A 94 0.26 -60.82 18.97
CA PHE A 94 -0.81 -59.83 18.94
C PHE A 94 -0.30 -58.48 18.45
N ASP A 95 -1.21 -57.60 18.07
CA ASP A 95 -0.90 -56.33 17.43
C ASP A 95 -0.14 -55.38 18.36
N ALA A 96 0.76 -54.57 17.80
CA ALA A 96 1.48 -53.53 18.55
C ALA A 96 0.54 -52.45 19.13
N ASN A 97 -0.64 -52.26 18.53
CA ASN A 97 -1.69 -51.38 19.03
C ASN A 97 -2.55 -52.04 20.13
N THR A 98 -2.10 -53.16 20.69
CA THR A 98 -2.76 -53.86 21.79
C THR A 98 -1.75 -54.21 22.90
N SER A 99 -2.25 -54.42 24.11
CA SER A 99 -1.46 -54.79 25.29
C SER A 99 -2.01 -56.06 25.93
N PHE A 100 -1.13 -56.93 26.41
CA PHE A 100 -1.54 -58.18 27.06
C PHE A 100 -2.35 -57.93 28.34
N VAL A 101 -3.47 -58.63 28.49
CA VAL A 101 -4.31 -58.59 29.70
C VAL A 101 -4.26 -59.92 30.45
N ALA A 102 -4.58 -61.02 29.77
CA ALA A 102 -4.67 -62.33 30.39
C ALA A 102 -4.52 -63.48 29.39
N ALA A 103 -4.16 -64.65 29.89
CA ALA A 103 -4.11 -65.90 29.15
C ALA A 103 -4.68 -67.07 29.97
N SER A 104 -5.20 -68.08 29.29
CA SER A 104 -5.71 -69.31 29.90
C SER A 104 -5.39 -70.50 28.99
N ASP A 105 -5.07 -71.65 29.58
CA ASP A 105 -5.03 -72.95 28.90
C ASP A 105 -6.34 -73.74 29.06
N ASN A 106 -7.35 -73.12 29.68
CA ASN A 106 -8.66 -73.68 30.00
C ASN A 106 -8.58 -75.03 30.75
N GLY A 107 -7.55 -75.20 31.58
CA GLY A 107 -7.36 -76.42 32.37
C GLY A 107 -6.83 -77.61 31.57
N ALA A 108 -6.25 -77.38 30.38
CA ALA A 108 -5.61 -78.40 29.57
C ALA A 108 -4.31 -78.96 30.19
N GLY A 109 -3.82 -78.38 31.29
CA GLY A 109 -2.65 -78.85 32.03
C GLY A 109 -1.33 -78.49 31.36
N GLY A 110 -1.34 -77.44 30.53
CA GLY A 110 -0.16 -76.87 29.90
C GLY A 110 0.44 -75.73 30.73
N SER A 111 1.47 -75.09 30.19
CA SER A 111 2.03 -73.85 30.72
C SER A 111 2.05 -72.78 29.63
N PHE A 112 1.89 -71.52 30.02
CA PHE A 112 2.07 -70.37 29.14
C PHE A 112 3.15 -69.44 29.72
N ASP A 113 3.99 -68.92 28.84
CA ASP A 113 5.09 -68.03 29.17
C ASP A 113 4.74 -66.60 28.78
N THR A 114 4.54 -65.75 29.79
CA THR A 114 4.19 -64.34 29.61
C THR A 114 5.40 -63.41 29.58
N SER A 115 6.63 -63.94 29.63
CA SER A 115 7.86 -63.12 29.73
C SER A 115 8.09 -62.23 28.51
N ASN A 116 7.59 -62.63 27.33
CA ASN A 116 7.73 -61.89 26.07
C ASN A 116 6.48 -61.05 25.71
N THR A 117 5.53 -60.89 26.63
CA THR A 117 4.28 -60.14 26.34
C THR A 117 4.52 -58.64 26.09
N ALA A 118 5.64 -58.09 26.56
CA ALA A 118 6.09 -56.74 26.21
C ALA A 118 6.54 -56.62 24.74
N ASP A 119 7.00 -57.73 24.14
CA ASP A 119 7.36 -57.84 22.72
C ASP A 119 6.18 -58.35 21.87
N HIS A 120 4.96 -58.28 22.41
CA HIS A 120 3.72 -58.73 21.79
C HIS A 120 3.67 -60.23 21.44
N GLU A 121 4.34 -61.07 22.26
CA GLU A 121 4.42 -62.51 22.06
C GLU A 121 4.00 -63.29 23.31
N LEU A 122 3.21 -64.35 23.13
CA LEU A 122 2.80 -65.27 24.19
C LEU A 122 3.01 -66.72 23.73
N VAL A 123 3.70 -67.54 24.52
CA VAL A 123 4.05 -68.92 24.13
C VAL A 123 3.34 -69.92 25.03
N TRP A 124 2.60 -70.86 24.46
CA TRP A 124 2.08 -72.03 25.19
C TRP A 124 2.90 -73.25 24.87
N THR A 125 3.14 -74.06 25.91
CA THR A 125 3.71 -75.40 25.80
C THR A 125 2.81 -76.38 26.52
N GLY A 126 2.41 -77.47 25.86
CA GLY A 126 1.49 -78.43 26.45
C GLY A 126 1.43 -79.76 25.72
N THR A 127 0.48 -80.61 26.13
CA THR A 127 0.17 -81.86 25.45
C THR A 127 -1.12 -81.70 24.65
N VAL A 128 -1.11 -82.11 23.37
CA VAL A 128 -2.32 -82.22 22.55
C VAL A 128 -2.69 -83.71 22.40
N PRO A 129 -3.73 -84.20 23.11
CA PRO A 129 -4.07 -85.62 23.14
C PRO A 129 -4.45 -86.18 21.76
N ALA A 130 -4.15 -87.45 21.50
CA ALA A 130 -4.55 -88.15 20.28
C ALA A 130 -6.06 -88.11 20.05
N GLY A 131 -6.49 -87.67 18.88
CA GLY A 131 -7.91 -87.49 18.55
C GLY A 131 -8.64 -86.40 19.34
N GLY A 132 -7.93 -85.61 20.14
CA GLY A 132 -8.48 -84.61 21.05
C GLY A 132 -8.27 -83.16 20.60
N THR A 133 -8.85 -82.24 21.37
CA THR A 133 -8.73 -80.80 21.18
C THR A 133 -8.28 -80.09 22.46
N VAL A 134 -7.49 -79.03 22.31
CA VAL A 134 -7.11 -78.10 23.39
C VAL A 134 -7.51 -76.69 22.98
N THR A 135 -8.19 -75.95 23.86
CA THR A 135 -8.55 -74.55 23.63
C THR A 135 -7.71 -73.65 24.52
N LEU A 136 -7.00 -72.72 23.91
CA LEU A 136 -6.18 -71.71 24.58
C LEU A 136 -6.85 -70.35 24.37
N THR A 137 -6.81 -69.49 25.38
CA THR A 137 -7.44 -68.17 25.32
C THR A 137 -6.41 -67.08 25.61
N ILE A 138 -6.44 -66.01 24.83
CA ILE A 138 -5.67 -64.79 25.07
C ILE A 138 -6.62 -63.58 25.08
N THR A 139 -6.43 -62.68 26.03
CA THR A 139 -7.12 -61.39 26.10
C THR A 139 -6.10 -60.27 26.00
N VAL A 140 -6.36 -59.32 25.11
CA VAL A 140 -5.55 -58.11 24.92
C VAL A 140 -6.44 -56.87 25.04
N LYS A 141 -5.87 -55.73 25.43
CA LYS A 141 -6.55 -54.43 25.47
C LYS A 141 -6.04 -53.58 24.31
N ALA A 142 -6.94 -53.09 23.47
CA ALA A 142 -6.65 -52.10 22.44
C ALA A 142 -6.10 -50.81 23.05
N ALA A 143 -5.22 -50.13 22.32
CA ALA A 143 -4.70 -48.83 22.71
C ALA A 143 -5.85 -47.82 22.91
N ASP A 144 -5.65 -46.84 23.81
CA ASP A 144 -6.66 -45.80 24.09
C ASP A 144 -6.80 -44.80 22.91
N SER A 145 -5.97 -44.92 21.87
CA SER A 145 -6.10 -44.25 20.57
C SER A 145 -5.30 -45.03 19.51
N PHE A 146 -5.76 -45.04 18.26
CA PHE A 146 -5.02 -45.62 17.14
C PHE A 146 -4.25 -44.55 16.35
N PRO A 147 -2.99 -44.81 15.95
CA PRO A 147 -2.29 -43.97 14.99
C PRO A 147 -3.04 -43.86 13.66
N ASP A 148 -2.83 -42.75 12.94
CA ASP A 148 -3.41 -42.57 11.60
C ASP A 148 -2.93 -43.67 10.63
N GLY A 149 -3.88 -44.22 9.85
CA GLY A 149 -3.60 -45.22 8.82
C GLY A 149 -3.55 -46.67 9.33
N VAL A 150 -3.87 -46.94 10.60
CA VAL A 150 -4.09 -48.32 11.06
C VAL A 150 -5.38 -48.84 10.43
N THR A 151 -5.26 -49.81 9.51
CA THR A 151 -6.39 -50.40 8.80
C THR A 151 -6.85 -51.73 9.37
N GLU A 152 -6.01 -52.39 10.17
CA GLU A 152 -6.33 -53.64 10.84
C GLU A 152 -5.54 -53.82 12.14
N VAL A 153 -6.16 -54.49 13.10
CA VAL A 153 -5.56 -55.03 14.32
C VAL A 153 -5.49 -56.53 14.15
N VAL A 154 -4.28 -57.08 14.12
CA VAL A 154 -4.07 -58.49 13.77
C VAL A 154 -3.65 -59.30 14.98
N ASN A 155 -4.22 -60.49 15.11
CA ASN A 155 -3.75 -61.49 16.06
C ASN A 155 -3.46 -62.83 15.38
N LEU A 156 -2.23 -63.31 15.50
CA LEU A 156 -1.66 -64.43 14.75
C LEU A 156 -1.31 -65.61 15.67
N CYS A 157 -1.30 -66.82 15.13
CA CYS A 157 -0.64 -67.95 15.78
C CYS A 157 0.45 -68.55 14.87
N LEU A 158 1.58 -68.86 15.49
CA LEU A 158 2.79 -69.42 14.91
C LEU A 158 3.04 -70.81 15.51
N VAL A 159 3.36 -71.77 14.64
CA VAL A 159 3.86 -73.09 15.01
C VAL A 159 5.15 -73.31 14.24
N ASP A 160 6.23 -73.63 14.93
CA ASP A 160 7.58 -73.72 14.35
C ASP A 160 7.99 -72.44 13.59
N SER A 161 7.60 -71.28 14.14
CA SER A 161 7.79 -69.95 13.50
C SER A 161 7.07 -69.75 12.16
N ILE A 162 6.11 -70.62 11.83
CA ILE A 162 5.28 -70.50 10.63
C ILE A 162 3.88 -70.07 11.03
N GLU A 163 3.34 -69.05 10.37
CA GLU A 163 1.94 -68.61 10.53
C GLU A 163 0.98 -69.74 10.15
N ARG A 164 0.11 -70.10 11.10
CA ARG A 164 -0.90 -71.15 10.91
C ARG A 164 -2.33 -70.62 11.01
N CYS A 165 -2.53 -69.50 11.69
CA CYS A 165 -3.83 -68.86 11.79
C CYS A 165 -3.69 -67.35 12.00
N ARG A 166 -4.70 -66.61 11.54
CA ARG A 166 -4.76 -65.16 11.54
C ARG A 166 -6.20 -64.71 11.78
N VAL A 167 -6.39 -63.80 12.73
CA VAL A 167 -7.62 -63.03 12.90
C VAL A 167 -7.27 -61.56 12.69
N SER A 168 -8.03 -60.86 11.86
CA SER A 168 -7.85 -59.44 11.57
C SER A 168 -9.19 -58.74 11.71
N ASN A 169 -9.19 -57.64 12.45
CA ASN A 169 -10.35 -56.80 12.72
C ASN A 169 -9.98 -55.34 12.41
N PRO A 170 -10.80 -54.59 11.65
CA PRO A 170 -10.53 -53.18 11.42
C PRO A 170 -10.71 -52.38 12.72
N PRO A 171 -9.86 -51.40 13.05
CA PRO A 171 -10.18 -50.46 14.11
C PRO A 171 -11.34 -49.54 13.72
N GLN A 172 -11.91 -48.86 14.71
CA GLN A 172 -12.98 -47.87 14.53
C GLN A 172 -12.62 -46.86 13.44
N GLY A 173 -13.61 -46.50 12.63
CA GLY A 173 -13.45 -45.45 11.63
C GLY A 173 -13.14 -44.11 12.28
N SER A 174 -12.16 -43.40 11.71
CA SER A 174 -11.81 -42.05 12.08
C SER A 174 -11.74 -41.19 10.82
N VAL A 175 -12.12 -39.93 10.95
CA VAL A 175 -12.04 -38.95 9.88
C VAL A 175 -11.45 -37.65 10.38
N VAL A 176 -10.72 -36.97 9.52
CA VAL A 176 -10.08 -35.69 9.82
C VAL A 176 -10.62 -34.65 8.85
N PRO A 177 -11.35 -33.63 9.32
CA PRO A 177 -11.74 -32.51 8.48
C PRO A 177 -10.59 -31.50 8.38
N THR A 178 -10.33 -31.01 7.18
CA THR A 178 -9.47 -29.85 6.90
C THR A 178 -10.28 -28.79 6.17
N LYS A 179 -9.79 -27.55 6.18
CA LYS A 179 -10.47 -26.39 5.64
C LYS A 179 -9.51 -25.43 4.96
N GLU A 180 -9.96 -24.85 3.86
CA GLU A 180 -9.21 -23.87 3.08
C GLU A 180 -10.15 -22.77 2.54
N LEU A 181 -9.65 -21.54 2.43
CA LEU A 181 -10.31 -20.48 1.65
C LEU A 181 -9.92 -20.67 0.19
N VAL A 182 -10.88 -21.04 -0.66
CA VAL A 182 -10.62 -21.41 -2.06
C VAL A 182 -11.02 -20.31 -3.05
N ASP A 183 -11.86 -19.36 -2.64
CA ASP A 183 -12.27 -18.24 -3.50
C ASP A 183 -12.71 -17.00 -2.71
N GLU A 184 -12.59 -15.84 -3.35
CA GLU A 184 -13.09 -14.52 -2.92
C GLU A 184 -13.83 -13.88 -4.09
N ILE A 185 -15.15 -13.70 -3.94
CA ILE A 185 -16.04 -13.22 -5.00
C ILE A 185 -16.55 -11.82 -4.66
N GLY A 186 -16.39 -10.87 -5.59
CA GLY A 186 -16.86 -9.49 -5.43
C GLY A 186 -15.75 -8.48 -5.09
N ALA A 187 -14.52 -8.97 -4.89
CA ALA A 187 -13.32 -8.18 -4.62
C ALA A 187 -12.09 -8.75 -5.37
N VAL A 188 -10.91 -8.23 -5.05
CA VAL A 188 -9.63 -8.81 -5.49
C VAL A 188 -9.35 -10.05 -4.64
N LYS A 189 -8.84 -11.13 -5.25
CA LYS A 189 -8.42 -12.32 -4.52
C LYS A 189 -7.04 -12.07 -3.89
N ASP A 190 -7.01 -11.58 -2.67
CA ASP A 190 -5.81 -11.23 -1.93
C ASP A 190 -5.73 -11.85 -0.53
N GLU A 191 -6.64 -12.79 -0.22
CA GLU A 191 -6.79 -13.43 1.10
C GLU A 191 -7.09 -12.43 2.21
N VAL A 192 -7.59 -11.23 1.87
CA VAL A 192 -7.99 -10.19 2.80
C VAL A 192 -9.49 -9.98 2.68
N ALA A 193 -10.18 -10.14 3.80
CA ALA A 193 -11.61 -9.96 3.88
C ALA A 193 -12.03 -8.50 3.64
N GLN A 194 -12.84 -8.24 2.62
CA GLN A 194 -13.37 -6.94 2.21
C GLN A 194 -14.89 -6.84 2.40
N PRO A 195 -15.42 -5.65 2.74
CA PRO A 195 -16.86 -5.47 2.92
C PRO A 195 -17.66 -5.77 1.65
N GLY A 196 -18.73 -6.57 1.79
CA GLY A 196 -19.64 -6.91 0.70
C GLY A 196 -19.21 -8.07 -0.19
N GLU A 197 -18.00 -8.60 -0.04
CA GLU A 197 -17.55 -9.76 -0.82
C GLU A 197 -18.11 -11.08 -0.28
N THR A 198 -17.87 -12.17 -1.00
CA THR A 198 -18.16 -13.54 -0.55
C THR A 198 -16.90 -14.37 -0.45
N LEU A 199 -16.61 -14.86 0.75
CA LEU A 199 -15.54 -15.80 1.06
C LEU A 199 -16.05 -17.23 0.84
N VAL A 200 -15.39 -18.00 -0.02
CA VAL A 200 -15.76 -19.39 -0.32
C VAL A 200 -14.74 -20.33 0.29
N TYR A 201 -15.20 -21.13 1.24
CA TYR A 201 -14.39 -22.12 1.92
C TYR A 201 -14.71 -23.53 1.42
N GLU A 202 -13.68 -24.36 1.29
CA GLU A 202 -13.82 -25.79 1.07
C GLU A 202 -13.40 -26.55 2.33
N VAL A 203 -14.23 -27.50 2.73
CA VAL A 203 -13.97 -28.46 3.80
C VAL A 203 -13.74 -29.83 3.18
N THR A 204 -12.61 -30.43 3.48
CA THR A 204 -12.23 -31.77 3.02
C THR A 204 -12.22 -32.73 4.21
N VAL A 205 -13.08 -33.74 4.20
CA VAL A 205 -13.13 -34.80 5.20
C VAL A 205 -12.39 -36.02 4.65
N THR A 206 -11.28 -36.38 5.30
CA THR A 206 -10.44 -37.53 4.90
C THR A 206 -10.60 -38.67 5.89
N HIS A 207 -10.85 -39.87 5.40
CA HIS A 207 -10.87 -41.08 6.22
C HIS A 207 -9.46 -41.56 6.58
N THR A 208 -9.19 -41.76 7.87
CA THR A 208 -7.89 -42.20 8.39
C THR A 208 -7.94 -43.49 9.22
N GLY A 209 -9.13 -44.00 9.53
CA GLY A 209 -9.33 -45.21 10.36
C GLY A 209 -9.42 -46.52 9.57
N GLY A 210 -9.89 -47.58 10.24
CA GLY A 210 -9.98 -48.94 9.66
C GLY A 210 -11.35 -49.35 9.14
N ALA A 211 -12.43 -48.79 9.68
CA ALA A 211 -13.81 -49.08 9.29
C ALA A 211 -14.50 -47.85 8.67
N ALA A 212 -15.49 -48.05 7.80
CA ALA A 212 -16.26 -46.94 7.22
C ALA A 212 -17.02 -46.16 8.31
N VAL A 213 -17.11 -44.83 8.15
CA VAL A 213 -17.88 -43.97 9.06
C VAL A 213 -19.24 -43.68 8.44
N ASN A 214 -20.32 -44.00 9.14
CA ASN A 214 -21.68 -43.76 8.68
C ASN A 214 -22.35 -42.64 9.48
N ASP A 215 -23.35 -41.99 8.89
CA ASP A 215 -24.12 -40.90 9.50
C ASP A 215 -23.24 -39.77 10.06
N TYR A 216 -22.11 -39.48 9.39
CA TYR A 216 -21.14 -38.50 9.86
C TYR A 216 -21.71 -37.09 9.79
N ARG A 217 -21.66 -36.38 10.91
CA ARG A 217 -22.21 -35.03 11.04
C ARG A 217 -21.08 -34.01 11.08
N LEU A 218 -21.01 -33.22 10.03
CA LEU A 218 -20.03 -32.15 9.87
C LEU A 218 -20.69 -30.82 10.20
N THR A 219 -20.02 -30.00 11.00
CA THR A 219 -20.44 -28.64 11.34
C THR A 219 -19.35 -27.66 10.95
N ASP A 220 -19.76 -26.59 10.26
CA ASP A 220 -18.97 -25.42 9.97
C ASP A 220 -19.50 -24.23 10.76
N ARG A 221 -18.61 -23.36 11.24
CA ARG A 221 -18.98 -22.19 12.03
C ARG A 221 -18.12 -20.99 11.67
N PHE A 222 -18.78 -19.95 11.18
CA PHE A 222 -18.23 -18.61 11.06
C PHE A 222 -18.43 -17.86 12.37
N LEU A 223 -17.35 -17.41 13.01
CA LEU A 223 -17.42 -16.89 14.38
C LEU A 223 -18.01 -15.47 14.47
N GLN A 224 -17.72 -14.62 13.49
CA GLN A 224 -18.13 -13.21 13.48
C GLN A 224 -19.52 -13.06 12.87
N VAL A 225 -20.54 -13.56 13.55
CA VAL A 225 -21.94 -13.54 13.08
C VAL A 225 -22.43 -12.14 12.67
N ASP A 226 -21.96 -11.10 13.34
CA ASP A 226 -22.33 -9.71 13.04
C ASP A 226 -21.77 -9.19 11.70
N ALA A 227 -20.77 -9.87 11.13
CA ALA A 227 -20.20 -9.56 9.81
C ALA A 227 -20.97 -10.25 8.66
N ILE A 228 -21.85 -11.21 8.94
CA ILE A 228 -22.50 -12.07 7.94
C ILE A 228 -23.71 -11.37 7.30
N ALA A 229 -23.69 -11.22 5.98
CA ALA A 229 -24.86 -10.83 5.19
C ALA A 229 -25.69 -12.06 4.79
N SER A 230 -25.04 -13.12 4.31
CA SER A 230 -25.67 -14.40 3.96
C SER A 230 -24.68 -15.55 4.01
N ILE A 231 -25.18 -16.77 4.20
CA ILE A 231 -24.41 -18.01 4.10
C ILE A 231 -25.12 -18.95 3.13
N SER A 232 -24.35 -19.62 2.27
CA SER A 232 -24.83 -20.72 1.44
C SER A 232 -23.87 -21.90 1.51
N SER A 233 -24.35 -23.09 1.18
CA SER A 233 -23.54 -24.31 1.23
C SER A 233 -23.85 -25.28 0.10
N SER A 234 -22.89 -26.15 -0.23
CA SER A 234 -23.04 -27.22 -1.21
C SER A 234 -23.70 -28.47 -0.60
N ASP A 235 -24.08 -29.43 -1.45
CA ASP A 235 -24.41 -30.80 -1.06
C ASP A 235 -25.49 -30.94 0.03
N GLY A 236 -26.50 -30.07 -0.01
CA GLY A 236 -27.64 -30.11 0.91
C GLY A 236 -27.31 -29.64 2.33
N GLY A 237 -26.22 -28.89 2.51
CA GLY A 237 -25.91 -28.24 3.78
C GLY A 237 -27.04 -27.33 4.27
N VAL A 238 -27.24 -27.31 5.59
CA VAL A 238 -28.22 -26.44 6.24
C VAL A 238 -27.46 -25.30 6.90
N SER A 239 -27.56 -24.11 6.33
CA SER A 239 -26.87 -22.89 6.79
C SER A 239 -27.81 -21.95 7.55
N ASP A 240 -27.34 -21.39 8.67
CA ASP A 240 -28.03 -20.38 9.47
C ASP A 240 -27.11 -19.18 9.71
N ALA A 241 -27.38 -18.10 8.97
CA ALA A 241 -26.62 -16.85 9.07
C ALA A 241 -26.72 -16.17 10.44
N SER A 242 -27.76 -16.43 11.24
CA SER A 242 -27.92 -15.82 12.57
C SER A 242 -26.99 -16.43 13.62
N THR A 243 -26.57 -17.68 13.41
CA THR A 243 -25.66 -18.41 14.29
C THR A 243 -24.28 -18.61 13.69
N GLY A 244 -24.13 -18.35 12.38
CA GLY A 244 -22.90 -18.59 11.63
C GLY A 244 -22.66 -20.07 11.33
N ILE A 245 -23.65 -20.94 11.59
CA ILE A 245 -23.48 -22.39 11.55
C ILE A 245 -23.97 -22.96 10.22
N THR A 246 -23.20 -23.86 9.63
CA THR A 246 -23.65 -24.74 8.54
C THR A 246 -23.45 -26.20 8.96
N THR A 247 -24.42 -27.08 8.69
CA THR A 247 -24.32 -28.51 9.03
C THR A 247 -24.59 -29.40 7.84
N TRP A 248 -23.89 -30.55 7.77
CA TRP A 248 -24.14 -31.64 6.83
C TRP A 248 -24.28 -32.97 7.58
N THR A 249 -25.06 -33.87 6.99
CA THR A 249 -25.03 -35.31 7.31
C THR A 249 -24.47 -36.04 6.09
N ILE A 250 -23.45 -36.85 6.29
CA ILE A 250 -22.77 -37.63 5.27
C ILE A 250 -23.08 -39.10 5.55
N ASP A 251 -23.90 -39.72 4.70
CA ASP A 251 -24.43 -41.07 4.93
C ASP A 251 -23.33 -42.11 5.17
N THR A 252 -22.28 -42.10 4.33
CA THR A 252 -21.14 -43.00 4.45
C THR A 252 -19.87 -42.36 3.91
N ILE A 253 -18.78 -42.47 4.67
CA ILE A 253 -17.41 -42.18 4.24
C ILE A 253 -16.66 -43.53 4.19
N PRO A 254 -16.39 -44.07 2.98
CA PRO A 254 -15.74 -45.35 2.83
C PRO A 254 -14.27 -45.29 3.29
N VAL A 255 -13.67 -46.45 3.53
CA VAL A 255 -12.26 -46.56 3.93
C VAL A 255 -11.34 -45.94 2.87
N GLY A 256 -10.47 -45.02 3.28
CA GLY A 256 -9.62 -44.23 2.38
C GLY A 256 -10.38 -43.23 1.51
N GLY A 257 -11.67 -43.02 1.78
CA GLY A 257 -12.51 -42.06 1.09
C GLY A 257 -12.20 -40.62 1.46
N VAL A 258 -12.50 -39.72 0.52
CA VAL A 258 -12.39 -38.27 0.70
C VAL A 258 -13.72 -37.65 0.27
N VAL A 259 -14.28 -36.78 1.10
CA VAL A 259 -15.52 -36.06 0.82
C VAL A 259 -15.28 -34.56 0.97
N THR A 260 -15.70 -33.77 -0.01
CA THR A 260 -15.59 -32.29 0.04
C THR A 260 -16.94 -31.63 0.22
N ARG A 261 -16.97 -30.49 0.92
CA ARG A 261 -18.13 -29.61 1.10
C ARG A 261 -17.69 -28.16 0.95
N GLN A 262 -18.56 -27.31 0.41
CA GLN A 262 -18.28 -25.88 0.30
C GLN A 262 -19.28 -25.08 1.11
N VAL A 263 -18.78 -23.99 1.71
CA VAL A 263 -19.57 -22.98 2.42
C VAL A 263 -19.11 -21.61 1.97
N SER A 264 -20.06 -20.78 1.54
CA SER A 264 -19.82 -19.42 1.09
C SER A 264 -20.43 -18.46 2.08
N VAL A 265 -19.65 -17.51 2.59
CA VAL A 265 -20.07 -16.48 3.54
C VAL A 265 -19.94 -15.13 2.87
N THR A 266 -21.06 -14.48 2.60
CA THR A 266 -21.09 -13.09 2.11
C THR A 266 -21.01 -12.14 3.28
N LEU A 267 -20.04 -11.23 3.25
CA LEU A 267 -19.83 -10.19 4.25
C LEU A 267 -20.79 -9.01 4.06
N LYS A 268 -21.17 -8.34 5.14
CA LYS A 268 -21.95 -7.10 5.06
C LYS A 268 -21.14 -6.00 4.38
N ALA A 269 -21.84 -5.10 3.67
CA ALA A 269 -21.25 -3.91 3.04
C ALA A 269 -20.65 -2.93 4.06
N ALA A 270 -21.09 -2.99 5.32
CA ALA A 270 -20.47 -2.30 6.44
C ALA A 270 -20.19 -3.34 7.54
N LEU A 271 -18.91 -3.55 7.84
CA LEU A 271 -18.48 -4.49 8.87
C LEU A 271 -18.48 -3.82 10.27
N PRO A 272 -18.56 -4.61 11.35
CA PRO A 272 -18.41 -4.10 12.71
C PRO A 272 -17.11 -3.30 12.91
N VAL A 273 -17.20 -2.17 13.62
CA VAL A 273 -16.05 -1.30 13.92
C VAL A 273 -15.00 -2.06 14.73
N GLY A 274 -13.74 -1.95 14.34
CA GLY A 274 -12.61 -2.57 15.03
C GLY A 274 -12.43 -4.06 14.72
N LEU A 275 -13.19 -4.60 13.76
CA LEU A 275 -13.01 -5.96 13.28
C LEU A 275 -11.73 -6.05 12.41
N THR A 276 -10.77 -6.88 12.82
CA THR A 276 -9.46 -7.02 12.18
C THR A 276 -9.27 -8.33 11.43
N GLU A 277 -10.15 -9.30 11.66
CA GLU A 277 -10.10 -10.63 11.03
C GLU A 277 -11.46 -11.31 11.14
N VAL A 278 -11.70 -12.29 10.28
CA VAL A 278 -12.80 -13.23 10.39
C VAL A 278 -12.27 -14.66 10.47
N VAL A 279 -12.98 -15.50 11.19
CA VAL A 279 -12.57 -16.87 11.48
C VAL A 279 -13.68 -17.81 11.08
N ASN A 280 -13.34 -18.79 10.26
CA ASN A 280 -14.25 -19.84 9.88
C ASN A 280 -13.64 -21.22 10.19
N LEU A 281 -14.36 -22.03 10.97
CA LEU A 281 -13.86 -23.30 11.50
C LEU A 281 -14.81 -24.46 11.20
N THR A 282 -14.28 -25.66 11.09
CA THR A 282 -15.05 -26.89 10.85
C THR A 282 -14.73 -27.96 11.89
N PHE A 283 -15.71 -28.76 12.27
CA PHE A 283 -15.59 -29.82 13.29
C PHE A 283 -16.73 -30.84 13.18
N GLU A 284 -16.54 -32.03 13.74
CA GLU A 284 -17.58 -33.05 13.82
C GLU A 284 -18.59 -32.76 14.93
N THR A 285 -19.81 -33.27 14.82
CA THR A 285 -20.86 -33.07 15.83
C THR A 285 -21.62 -34.37 16.15
N PRO A 286 -21.72 -34.81 17.41
CA PRO A 286 -21.22 -34.16 18.62
C PRO A 286 -19.68 -34.15 18.66
N GLN A 287 -19.10 -33.12 19.29
CA GLN A 287 -17.66 -33.10 19.54
C GLN A 287 -17.29 -34.20 20.53
N ASP A 288 -16.15 -34.85 20.32
CA ASP A 288 -15.56 -35.76 21.29
C ASP A 288 -15.30 -34.99 22.61
N PRO A 289 -15.99 -35.36 23.71
CA PRO A 289 -15.79 -34.69 25.00
C PRO A 289 -14.40 -34.93 25.59
N ASP A 290 -13.72 -36.01 25.22
CA ASP A 290 -12.39 -36.36 25.70
C ASP A 290 -11.27 -35.70 24.87
N ASN A 291 -11.59 -35.24 23.65
CA ASN A 291 -10.65 -34.57 22.76
C ASN A 291 -11.27 -33.36 22.02
N PRO A 292 -11.58 -32.25 22.72
CA PRO A 292 -12.10 -31.06 22.08
C PRO A 292 -11.05 -30.45 21.13
N PRO A 293 -11.44 -30.00 19.92
CA PRO A 293 -10.50 -29.39 19.00
C PRO A 293 -9.90 -28.11 19.62
N PRO A 294 -8.57 -27.91 19.52
CA PRO A 294 -7.94 -26.70 20.03
C PRO A 294 -8.53 -25.44 19.38
N PRO A 295 -8.51 -24.29 20.10
CA PRO A 295 -8.96 -23.02 19.54
C PRO A 295 -8.09 -22.61 18.35
N CYS A 296 -8.67 -21.84 17.43
CA CYS A 296 -7.91 -21.26 16.32
C CYS A 296 -6.87 -20.27 16.84
N ASP A 297 -5.58 -20.56 16.62
CA ASP A 297 -4.47 -19.66 16.92
C ASP A 297 -4.14 -18.81 15.65
N PRO A 298 -4.17 -17.47 15.73
CA PRO A 298 -3.77 -16.59 14.62
C PRO A 298 -2.35 -16.83 14.09
N PHE A 299 -1.43 -17.32 14.93
CA PHE A 299 -0.03 -17.51 14.55
C PHE A 299 0.27 -18.90 13.99
N ASN A 300 -0.60 -19.87 14.27
CA ASN A 300 -0.47 -21.24 13.81
C ASN A 300 -1.86 -21.90 13.73
N PRO A 301 -2.68 -21.52 12.74
CA PRO A 301 -4.05 -22.01 12.66
C PRO A 301 -4.04 -23.52 12.40
N PRO A 302 -4.86 -24.30 13.14
CA PRO A 302 -5.01 -25.72 12.87
C PRO A 302 -5.69 -25.94 11.51
N PRO A 303 -5.51 -27.11 10.86
CA PRO A 303 -5.92 -27.33 9.48
C PRO A 303 -7.44 -27.32 9.25
N TYR A 304 -8.26 -27.33 10.30
CA TYR A 304 -9.72 -27.19 10.24
C TYR A 304 -10.20 -25.73 10.42
N CYS A 305 -9.28 -24.78 10.50
CA CYS A 305 -9.57 -23.38 10.76
C CYS A 305 -8.91 -22.47 9.73
N VAL A 306 -9.66 -21.48 9.25
CA VAL A 306 -9.15 -20.43 8.38
C VAL A 306 -9.41 -19.08 9.04
N ILE A 307 -8.35 -18.27 9.13
CA ILE A 307 -8.38 -16.90 9.62
C ILE A 307 -8.09 -16.00 8.43
N THR A 308 -9.04 -15.15 8.07
CA THR A 308 -8.93 -14.20 6.96
C THR A 308 -8.78 -12.79 7.55
N PRO A 309 -7.62 -12.14 7.42
CA PRO A 309 -7.41 -10.79 7.93
C PRO A 309 -8.34 -9.78 7.24
N ILE A 310 -8.67 -8.70 7.92
CA ILE A 310 -9.33 -7.53 7.34
C ILE A 310 -8.32 -6.39 7.35
N ASN A 311 -8.10 -5.75 6.21
CA ASN A 311 -7.14 -4.65 6.14
C ASN A 311 -7.57 -3.50 7.06
N PRO A 312 -6.66 -2.98 7.92
CA PRO A 312 -6.87 -1.68 8.54
C PRO A 312 -6.97 -0.60 7.45
N PRO A 313 -7.64 0.52 7.73
CA PRO A 313 -7.76 1.60 6.76
C PRO A 313 -6.37 2.15 6.51
N GLY A 314 -5.96 2.21 5.25
CA GLY A 314 -4.68 2.80 4.89
C GLY A 314 -4.78 4.33 4.90
N ASP A 315 -3.64 5.03 4.98
CA ASP A 315 -3.56 6.47 4.77
C ASP A 315 -4.25 6.91 3.46
N ALA A 316 -4.13 6.06 2.43
CA ALA A 316 -4.75 6.25 1.11
C ALA A 316 -6.29 6.30 1.14
N ASP A 317 -6.93 5.85 2.22
CA ASP A 317 -8.38 5.85 2.37
C ASP A 317 -8.91 7.17 2.96
N VAL A 318 -8.05 8.11 3.37
CA VAL A 318 -8.51 9.42 3.88
C VAL A 318 -8.36 10.49 2.81
N THR A 319 -9.45 11.20 2.52
CA THR A 319 -9.43 12.37 1.61
C THR A 319 -9.59 13.67 2.40
N VAL A 320 -8.67 14.61 2.21
CA VAL A 320 -8.76 15.97 2.74
C VAL A 320 -9.01 16.95 1.59
N ARG A 321 -10.01 17.82 1.73
CA ARG A 321 -10.31 18.91 0.80
C ARG A 321 -10.40 20.22 1.56
N LYS A 322 -10.02 21.31 0.90
CA LYS A 322 -10.09 22.64 1.47
C LYS A 322 -10.60 23.65 0.46
N ARG A 323 -11.41 24.60 0.92
CA ARG A 323 -11.85 25.75 0.12
C ARG A 323 -11.87 27.01 0.96
N ALA A 324 -11.54 28.13 0.33
CA ALA A 324 -11.85 29.46 0.85
C ALA A 324 -13.24 29.86 0.35
N GLU A 325 -14.06 30.47 1.20
CA GLU A 325 -15.39 30.98 0.80
C GLU A 325 -15.31 32.40 0.21
N MET A 326 -14.12 33.00 0.15
CA MET A 326 -13.84 34.26 -0.52
C MET A 326 -12.63 34.10 -1.43
N HIS A 327 -12.69 34.61 -2.66
CA HIS A 327 -11.56 34.55 -3.61
C HIS A 327 -10.70 35.80 -3.61
N GLN A 328 -11.30 36.97 -3.35
CA GLN A 328 -10.62 38.26 -3.29
C GLN A 328 -10.89 38.91 -1.94
N VAL A 329 -9.84 39.39 -1.29
CA VAL A 329 -9.91 39.92 0.08
C VAL A 329 -9.03 41.17 0.21
N GLN A 330 -9.36 42.00 1.18
CA GLN A 330 -8.60 43.18 1.59
C GLN A 330 -8.03 43.00 3.00
N ARG A 331 -7.12 43.89 3.41
CA ARG A 331 -6.58 43.87 4.77
C ARG A 331 -7.70 44.15 5.77
N GLY A 332 -7.77 43.36 6.83
CA GLY A 332 -8.83 43.42 7.84
C GLY A 332 -10.01 42.49 7.59
N ASP A 333 -10.12 41.87 6.40
CA ASP A 333 -11.18 40.91 6.13
C ASP A 333 -11.04 39.64 6.99
N ALA A 334 -12.18 39.05 7.36
CA ALA A 334 -12.27 37.74 8.00
C ALA A 334 -12.68 36.71 6.95
N VAL A 335 -11.71 35.92 6.49
CA VAL A 335 -11.89 34.93 5.42
C VAL A 335 -12.39 33.60 6.00
N PRO A 336 -13.59 33.12 5.62
CA PRO A 336 -14.05 31.79 5.99
C PRO A 336 -13.34 30.72 5.17
N TYR A 337 -12.90 29.66 5.85
CA TYR A 337 -12.36 28.45 5.24
C TYR A 337 -13.17 27.25 5.68
N VAL A 338 -13.28 26.27 4.79
CA VAL A 338 -13.88 24.98 5.05
C VAL A 338 -12.90 23.87 4.67
N ILE A 339 -12.64 22.99 5.63
CA ILE A 339 -11.88 21.75 5.46
C ILE A 339 -12.88 20.60 5.54
N THR A 340 -12.88 19.72 4.55
CA THR A 340 -13.69 18.50 4.54
C THR A 340 -12.75 17.32 4.61
N VAL A 341 -12.96 16.43 5.57
CA VAL A 341 -12.18 15.20 5.73
C VAL A 341 -13.12 14.01 5.66
N THR A 342 -12.81 13.07 4.77
CA THR A 342 -13.64 11.88 4.52
C THR A 342 -12.80 10.64 4.78
N ASN A 343 -13.29 9.76 5.64
CA ASN A 343 -12.77 8.40 5.76
C ASN A 343 -13.47 7.53 4.72
N ASN A 344 -12.77 7.16 3.64
CA ASN A 344 -13.30 6.34 2.56
C ASN A 344 -13.22 4.84 2.86
N ALA A 345 -12.64 4.44 4.00
CA ALA A 345 -12.62 3.04 4.40
C ALA A 345 -14.04 2.55 4.73
N ALA A 346 -14.36 1.34 4.30
CA ALA A 346 -15.71 0.78 4.38
C ALA A 346 -16.03 0.11 5.73
N ASN A 347 -15.03 -0.22 6.55
CA ASN A 347 -15.16 -1.05 7.75
C ASN A 347 -14.41 -0.56 8.98
N SER A 348 -13.49 0.39 8.85
CA SER A 348 -12.73 0.89 9.99
C SER A 348 -12.91 2.37 10.24
N GLY A 349 -13.07 2.72 11.51
CA GLY A 349 -12.98 4.10 11.94
C GLY A 349 -11.52 4.54 12.06
N VAL A 350 -11.27 5.83 11.91
CA VAL A 350 -9.94 6.43 12.12
C VAL A 350 -10.04 7.58 13.10
N THR A 351 -9.01 7.75 13.93
CA THR A 351 -8.86 8.93 14.78
C THR A 351 -7.68 9.74 14.24
N LEU A 352 -7.95 10.95 13.79
CA LEU A 352 -6.97 11.79 13.11
C LEU A 352 -6.75 13.11 13.84
N THR A 353 -5.60 13.71 13.62
CA THR A 353 -5.34 15.12 13.94
C THR A 353 -5.45 15.94 12.66
N VAL A 354 -6.53 16.70 12.49
CA VAL A 354 -6.68 17.58 11.31
C VAL A 354 -5.86 18.85 11.53
N THR A 355 -5.02 19.22 10.56
CA THR A 355 -4.12 20.37 10.65
C THR A 355 -4.41 21.40 9.56
N ASP A 356 -4.17 22.66 9.88
CA ASP A 356 -4.34 23.82 9.01
C ASP A 356 -3.12 24.74 9.10
N ARG A 357 -2.35 24.88 8.01
CA ARG A 357 -1.20 25.77 7.93
C ARG A 357 -1.60 27.11 7.30
N ILE A 358 -1.74 28.14 8.13
CA ILE A 358 -2.15 29.49 7.73
C ILE A 358 -1.06 30.18 6.89
N PRO A 359 -1.43 30.95 5.85
CA PRO A 359 -0.47 31.73 5.07
C PRO A 359 0.16 32.86 5.90
N ALA A 360 1.32 33.36 5.44
CA ALA A 360 1.94 34.51 6.08
C ALA A 360 1.04 35.75 5.93
N GLY A 361 0.98 36.60 6.96
CA GLY A 361 0.09 37.76 6.96
C GLY A 361 -1.38 37.44 7.31
N PHE A 362 -1.67 36.21 7.73
CA PHE A 362 -2.99 35.81 8.23
C PHE A 362 -2.91 35.37 9.70
N ARG A 363 -4.04 35.45 10.40
CA ARG A 363 -4.17 34.99 11.80
C ARG A 363 -5.52 34.34 12.03
N TYR A 364 -5.55 33.21 12.74
CA TYR A 364 -6.80 32.60 13.18
C TYR A 364 -7.60 33.53 14.11
N ILE A 365 -8.90 33.65 13.85
CA ILE A 365 -9.83 34.35 14.74
C ILE A 365 -10.31 33.35 15.78
N ALA A 366 -9.95 33.59 17.04
CA ALA A 366 -10.33 32.73 18.16
C ALA A 366 -11.84 32.45 18.19
N ASP A 367 -12.21 31.25 18.62
CA ASP A 367 -13.59 30.78 18.80
C ASP A 367 -14.45 30.77 17.52
N THR A 368 -13.83 30.83 16.33
CA THR A 368 -14.56 30.71 15.05
C THR A 368 -14.56 29.31 14.48
N ALA A 369 -13.73 28.40 15.00
CA ALA A 369 -13.65 27.06 14.47
C ALA A 369 -14.80 26.16 14.97
N THR A 370 -15.31 25.32 14.07
CA THR A 370 -16.35 24.33 14.38
C THR A 370 -16.05 23.03 13.67
N ILE A 371 -16.40 21.89 14.27
CA ILE A 371 -16.42 20.56 13.65
C ILE A 371 -17.89 20.13 13.58
N ASP A 372 -18.42 19.95 12.38
CA ASP A 372 -19.84 19.63 12.12
C ASP A 372 -20.82 20.60 12.82
N GLY A 373 -20.44 21.88 12.88
CA GLY A 373 -21.21 22.95 13.52
C GLY A 373 -21.06 23.07 15.04
N VAL A 374 -20.36 22.13 15.71
CA VAL A 374 -20.03 22.22 17.14
C VAL A 374 -18.73 23.01 17.32
N ALA A 375 -18.73 23.97 18.25
CA ALA A 375 -17.54 24.78 18.53
C ALA A 375 -16.33 23.90 18.89
N ALA A 376 -15.19 24.18 18.26
CA ALA A 376 -13.94 23.46 18.45
C ALA A 376 -12.78 24.44 18.61
N THR A 377 -11.88 24.18 19.55
CA THR A 377 -10.71 25.03 19.79
C THR A 377 -9.45 24.32 19.31
N PRO A 378 -8.77 24.81 18.25
CA PRO A 378 -7.52 24.21 17.80
C PRO A 378 -6.37 24.54 18.75
N THR A 379 -5.39 23.65 18.84
CA THR A 379 -4.07 24.00 19.38
C THR A 379 -3.29 24.76 18.31
N ILE A 380 -2.54 25.80 18.71
CA ILE A 380 -1.85 26.69 17.78
C ILE A 380 -0.34 26.63 18.02
N ALA A 381 0.40 26.21 17.00
CA ALA A 381 1.86 26.18 16.98
C ALA A 381 2.39 26.98 15.79
N GLY A 382 2.79 28.23 16.04
CA GLY A 382 3.22 29.14 14.98
C GLY A 382 2.10 29.44 13.98
N ARG A 383 2.22 28.88 12.76
CA ARG A 383 1.22 29.02 11.69
C ARG A 383 0.34 27.78 11.52
N THR A 384 0.51 26.75 12.35
CA THR A 384 -0.27 25.51 12.25
C THR A 384 -1.34 25.49 13.34
N LEU A 385 -2.59 25.33 12.93
CA LEU A 385 -3.72 25.00 13.80
C LEU A 385 -3.91 23.48 13.75
N SER A 386 -4.10 22.84 14.90
CA SER A 386 -4.33 21.40 14.97
C SER A 386 -5.60 21.08 15.76
N PHE A 387 -6.42 20.19 15.21
CA PHE A 387 -7.64 19.65 15.81
C PHE A 387 -7.38 18.16 16.13
N PRO A 388 -6.87 17.83 17.33
CA PRO A 388 -6.52 16.46 17.69
C PRO A 388 -7.77 15.63 18.03
N GLY A 389 -7.67 14.32 17.81
CA GLY A 389 -8.66 13.35 18.29
C GLY A 389 -9.99 13.40 17.55
N VAL A 390 -10.01 13.80 16.27
CA VAL A 390 -11.22 13.81 15.45
C VAL A 390 -11.49 12.38 14.98
N VAL A 391 -12.61 11.81 15.43
CA VAL A 391 -12.99 10.42 15.12
C VAL A 391 -13.91 10.38 13.90
N PHE A 392 -13.56 9.56 12.92
CA PHE A 392 -14.32 9.31 11.71
C PHE A 392 -14.75 7.85 11.69
N ALA A 393 -16.06 7.59 11.65
CA ALA A 393 -16.60 6.25 11.37
C ALA A 393 -16.30 5.85 9.90
N PRO A 394 -16.48 4.57 9.53
CA PRO A 394 -16.35 4.14 8.14
C PRO A 394 -17.27 4.93 7.21
N GLY A 395 -16.76 5.41 6.07
CA GLY A 395 -17.49 6.25 5.13
C GLY A 395 -17.87 7.65 5.65
N GLN A 396 -17.47 8.03 6.87
CA GLN A 396 -17.88 9.30 7.48
C GLN A 396 -17.10 10.48 6.89
N GLU A 397 -17.85 11.51 6.51
CA GLU A 397 -17.33 12.84 6.22
C GLU A 397 -17.56 13.78 7.41
N ARG A 398 -16.57 14.60 7.75
CA ARG A 398 -16.73 15.72 8.69
C ARG A 398 -16.25 17.02 8.08
N GLU A 399 -16.89 18.10 8.50
CA GLU A 399 -16.61 19.45 8.02
C GLU A 399 -16.05 20.32 9.15
N ILE A 400 -14.85 20.86 8.96
CA ILE A 400 -14.24 21.84 9.86
C ILE A 400 -14.33 23.22 9.21
N ARG A 401 -15.02 24.15 9.87
CA ARG A 401 -15.02 25.57 9.48
C ARG A 401 -14.09 26.36 10.38
N LEU A 402 -13.44 27.40 9.86
CA LEU A 402 -12.66 28.38 10.62
C LEU A 402 -12.58 29.72 9.89
N ARG A 403 -12.21 30.80 10.59
CA ARG A 403 -11.96 32.11 9.97
C ARG A 403 -10.55 32.61 10.20
N LEU A 404 -9.93 33.11 9.15
CA LEU A 404 -8.62 33.76 9.20
C LEU A 404 -8.75 35.26 8.93
N LEU A 405 -8.19 36.09 9.80
CA LEU A 405 -8.08 37.53 9.64
C LEU A 405 -6.89 37.86 8.74
N VAL A 406 -7.12 38.67 7.70
CA VAL A 406 -6.07 39.26 6.86
C VAL A 406 -5.39 40.40 7.64
N LEU A 407 -4.11 40.26 7.97
CA LEU A 407 -3.37 41.25 8.76
C LEU A 407 -2.88 42.41 7.89
N SER A 408 -2.55 43.53 8.54
CA SER A 408 -2.01 44.71 7.88
C SER A 408 -0.62 44.48 7.25
N THR A 409 0.09 43.42 7.61
CA THR A 409 1.43 43.09 7.10
C THR A 409 1.42 42.21 5.86
N VAL A 410 0.26 41.75 5.41
CA VAL A 410 0.16 40.90 4.21
C VAL A 410 0.55 41.71 2.96
N THR A 411 1.20 41.07 2.01
CA THR A 411 1.48 41.66 0.70
C THR A 411 0.33 41.37 -0.28
N PRO A 412 0.04 42.26 -1.24
CA PRO A 412 -0.87 41.93 -2.33
C PRO A 412 -0.43 40.69 -3.11
N GLY A 413 -1.39 39.95 -3.66
CA GLY A 413 -1.16 38.74 -4.44
C GLY A 413 -1.85 37.49 -3.87
N THR A 414 -1.52 36.33 -4.44
CA THR A 414 -2.11 35.04 -4.04
C THR A 414 -1.48 34.49 -2.77
N HIS A 415 -2.31 34.08 -1.82
CA HIS A 415 -1.92 33.43 -0.58
C HIS A 415 -2.64 32.09 -0.46
N VAL A 416 -1.89 31.05 -0.10
CA VAL A 416 -2.40 29.67 -0.03
C VAL A 416 -2.41 29.18 1.41
N ASN A 417 -3.57 28.71 1.84
CA ASN A 417 -3.78 28.05 3.11
C ASN A 417 -3.86 26.54 2.88
N TYR A 418 -3.10 25.75 3.62
CA TYR A 418 -3.01 24.29 3.42
C TYR A 418 -3.70 23.55 4.57
N ALA A 419 -4.40 22.46 4.30
CA ALA A 419 -4.92 21.56 5.33
C ALA A 419 -4.42 20.13 5.09
N ASN A 420 -4.26 19.35 6.15
CA ASN A 420 -3.90 17.95 6.10
C ASN A 420 -4.55 17.21 7.28
N ALA A 421 -4.45 15.88 7.34
CA ALA A 421 -4.77 15.09 8.52
C ALA A 421 -3.59 14.18 8.84
N LEU A 422 -3.29 14.02 10.12
CA LEU A 422 -2.23 13.16 10.62
C LEU A 422 -2.84 11.94 11.30
N ASP A 423 -2.23 10.79 11.10
CA ASP A 423 -2.55 9.55 11.82
C ASP A 423 -2.09 9.62 13.30
N PRO A 424 -2.31 8.57 14.11
CA PRO A 424 -1.83 8.52 15.50
C PRO A 424 -0.30 8.54 15.66
N ASP A 425 0.46 8.12 14.65
CA ASP A 425 1.93 8.12 14.65
C ASP A 425 2.51 9.50 14.28
N GLY A 426 1.67 10.39 13.76
CA GLY A 426 2.00 11.76 13.39
C GLY A 426 2.33 11.93 11.91
N ASP A 427 2.14 10.90 11.10
CA ASP A 427 2.39 10.90 9.68
C ASP A 427 1.19 11.44 8.91
N PRO A 428 1.41 12.20 7.82
CA PRO A 428 0.33 12.76 7.02
C PRO A 428 -0.36 11.68 6.19
N VAL A 429 -1.69 11.57 6.33
CA VAL A 429 -2.51 10.59 5.59
C VAL A 429 -2.62 10.92 4.09
N GLY A 430 -2.17 12.09 3.66
CA GLY A 430 -2.20 12.49 2.26
C GLY A 430 -1.46 13.80 1.97
N PRO A 431 -1.51 14.27 0.71
CA PRO A 431 -0.92 15.56 0.34
C PRO A 431 -1.70 16.73 0.95
N ASP A 432 -1.01 17.86 1.15
CA ASP A 432 -1.63 19.10 1.62
C ASP A 432 -2.76 19.57 0.67
N ALA A 433 -3.96 19.77 1.19
CA ALA A 433 -5.12 20.33 0.49
C ALA A 433 -5.05 21.87 0.47
N PRO A 434 -4.85 22.52 -0.69
CA PRO A 434 -4.71 23.97 -0.77
C PRO A 434 -6.05 24.70 -0.88
N ALA A 435 -6.12 25.91 -0.33
CA ALA A 435 -7.17 26.90 -0.60
C ALA A 435 -6.54 28.28 -0.78
N GLU A 436 -6.82 28.92 -1.91
CA GLU A 436 -6.20 30.18 -2.30
C GLU A 436 -7.12 31.37 -2.12
N VAL A 437 -6.54 32.50 -1.72
CA VAL A 437 -7.17 33.82 -1.75
C VAL A 437 -6.24 34.85 -2.36
N VAL A 438 -6.79 35.81 -3.09
CA VAL A 438 -6.04 36.92 -3.68
C VAL A 438 -6.25 38.16 -2.83
N VAL A 439 -5.18 38.64 -2.20
CA VAL A 439 -5.20 39.94 -1.52
C VAL A 439 -5.05 41.03 -2.56
N LEU A 440 -6.05 41.91 -2.66
CA LEU A 440 -6.05 43.01 -3.60
C LEU A 440 -5.03 44.08 -3.20
N ALA A 441 -4.34 44.65 -4.19
CA ALA A 441 -3.46 45.78 -3.97
C ALA A 441 -4.29 47.04 -3.67
N GLU A 442 -3.90 47.78 -2.65
CA GLU A 442 -4.55 49.04 -2.30
C GLU A 442 -3.86 50.21 -2.99
N ALA A 443 -4.66 51.06 -3.65
CA ALA A 443 -4.15 52.18 -4.44
C ALA A 443 -3.34 53.19 -3.62
N ILE A 444 -3.60 53.30 -2.31
CA ILE A 444 -2.95 54.27 -1.41
C ILE A 444 -1.65 53.71 -0.83
N PHE A 445 -1.59 52.42 -0.52
CA PHE A 445 -0.48 51.85 0.26
C PHE A 445 0.45 50.97 -0.58
N ASP A 446 -0.03 50.34 -1.65
CA ASP A 446 0.74 49.37 -2.42
C ASP A 446 1.20 49.92 -3.77
N CYS A 447 0.38 50.77 -4.40
CA CYS A 447 0.74 51.43 -5.65
C CYS A 447 1.64 52.64 -5.41
N SER A 448 2.54 52.91 -6.37
CA SER A 448 3.19 54.22 -6.49
C SER A 448 2.64 54.99 -7.67
N GLU A 449 2.49 56.30 -7.48
CA GLU A 449 2.07 57.20 -8.55
C GLU A 449 3.28 57.98 -9.09
N VAL A 450 3.39 58.08 -10.41
CA VAL A 450 4.40 58.93 -11.05
C VAL A 450 3.71 60.13 -11.65
N ILE A 451 4.08 61.32 -11.20
CA ILE A 451 3.62 62.58 -11.79
C ILE A 451 4.78 63.30 -12.44
N GLY A 452 4.51 64.15 -13.42
CA GLY A 452 5.58 64.90 -14.04
C GLY A 452 5.11 65.99 -14.98
N LYS A 453 6.09 66.71 -15.48
CA LYS A 453 5.90 67.75 -16.50
C LYS A 453 7.04 67.70 -17.51
N VAL A 454 6.69 67.88 -18.78
CA VAL A 454 7.62 68.27 -19.83
C VAL A 454 7.56 69.80 -19.92
N PHE A 455 8.68 70.47 -19.70
CA PHE A 455 8.74 71.93 -19.58
C PHE A 455 9.77 72.54 -20.52
N ASP A 456 9.56 73.81 -20.84
CA ASP A 456 10.48 74.67 -21.59
C ASP A 456 11.60 75.11 -20.64
N ASP A 457 12.73 74.43 -20.71
CA ASP A 457 13.93 74.68 -19.91
C ASP A 457 14.73 75.85 -20.51
N SER A 458 14.17 77.05 -20.41
CA SER A 458 14.70 78.22 -21.11
C SER A 458 16.12 78.58 -20.66
N ASN A 459 16.47 78.30 -19.40
CA ASN A 459 17.81 78.55 -18.86
C ASN A 459 18.76 77.34 -18.96
N HIS A 460 18.29 76.22 -19.51
CA HIS A 460 19.05 74.99 -19.78
C HIS A 460 19.68 74.36 -18.53
N ASN A 461 19.08 74.53 -17.36
CA ASN A 461 19.63 73.99 -16.11
C ASN A 461 19.08 72.58 -15.77
N GLY A 462 18.10 72.08 -16.53
CA GLY A 462 17.48 70.75 -16.34
C GLY A 462 16.47 70.67 -15.19
N TYR A 463 16.22 71.77 -14.50
CA TYR A 463 15.25 71.91 -13.42
C TYR A 463 14.12 72.84 -13.85
N GLN A 464 12.92 72.59 -13.33
CA GLN A 464 11.79 73.45 -13.68
C GLN A 464 11.76 74.68 -12.76
N ASP A 465 11.96 75.87 -13.34
CA ASP A 465 11.95 77.15 -12.62
C ASP A 465 10.62 77.93 -12.75
N PRO A 466 10.35 78.90 -11.84
CA PRO A 466 9.21 79.79 -11.97
C PRO A 466 9.26 80.58 -13.29
N GLY A 467 8.20 80.48 -14.10
CA GLY A 467 8.10 81.11 -15.42
C GLY A 467 8.26 80.14 -16.59
N GLU A 468 8.82 78.95 -16.35
CA GLU A 468 8.99 77.93 -17.39
C GLU A 468 7.67 77.20 -17.68
N LEU A 469 7.21 77.38 -18.91
CA LEU A 469 5.95 76.84 -19.40
C LEU A 469 6.05 75.34 -19.68
N GLY A 470 4.91 74.69 -19.77
CA GLY A 470 4.86 73.28 -20.15
C GLY A 470 4.78 73.09 -21.65
N LEU A 471 5.35 71.99 -22.14
CA LEU A 471 5.28 71.61 -23.55
C LEU A 471 4.16 70.60 -23.77
N PRO A 472 3.08 70.98 -24.47
CA PRO A 472 1.92 70.12 -24.67
C PRO A 472 2.12 69.10 -25.81
N GLY A 473 1.37 68.00 -25.77
CA GLY A 473 1.34 67.01 -26.86
C GLY A 473 2.60 66.15 -26.98
N VAL A 474 3.52 66.24 -26.03
CA VAL A 474 4.76 65.47 -26.01
C VAL A 474 4.48 64.07 -25.50
N ARG A 475 5.02 63.06 -26.20
CA ARG A 475 4.78 61.65 -25.89
C ARG A 475 5.89 61.08 -25.00
N LEU A 476 5.49 60.33 -23.99
CA LEU A 476 6.34 59.52 -23.13
C LEU A 476 5.97 58.04 -23.26
N ALA A 477 6.91 57.16 -23.00
CA ALA A 477 6.73 55.71 -23.07
C ALA A 477 7.35 55.02 -21.85
N THR A 478 6.59 54.10 -21.26
CA THR A 478 7.06 53.17 -20.22
C THR A 478 7.69 51.94 -20.86
N VAL A 479 8.45 51.17 -20.06
CA VAL A 479 9.02 49.88 -20.50
C VAL A 479 7.97 48.83 -20.88
N ASN A 480 6.76 48.92 -20.32
CA ASN A 480 5.66 48.02 -20.61
C ASN A 480 4.86 48.43 -21.86
N GLY A 481 5.32 49.44 -22.60
CA GLY A 481 4.69 49.91 -23.84
C GLY A 481 3.56 50.93 -23.64
N ASN A 482 3.24 51.33 -22.39
CA ASN A 482 2.24 52.37 -22.16
C ASN A 482 2.74 53.71 -22.70
N LEU A 483 1.91 54.37 -23.52
CA LEU A 483 2.18 55.69 -24.09
C LEU A 483 1.39 56.76 -23.33
N ILE A 484 2.07 57.82 -22.92
CA ILE A 484 1.50 58.95 -22.20
C ILE A 484 1.70 60.21 -23.04
N ILE A 485 0.70 61.10 -23.11
CA ILE A 485 0.78 62.37 -23.84
C ILE A 485 0.58 63.50 -22.84
N THR A 486 1.44 64.51 -22.88
CA THR A 486 1.32 65.67 -21.98
C THR A 486 0.09 66.52 -22.29
N ASP A 487 -0.53 67.05 -21.22
CA ASP A 487 -1.66 67.97 -21.33
C ASP A 487 -1.24 69.35 -21.88
N LYS A 488 -2.21 70.27 -22.02
CA LYS A 488 -1.95 71.65 -22.49
C LYS A 488 -0.93 72.45 -21.66
N HIS A 489 -0.61 71.99 -20.45
CA HIS A 489 0.36 72.57 -19.53
C HIS A 489 1.61 71.69 -19.40
N GLY A 490 1.84 70.75 -20.31
CA GLY A 490 2.98 69.84 -20.30
C GLY A 490 2.94 68.77 -19.20
N ARG A 491 1.86 68.66 -18.42
CA ARG A 491 1.77 67.75 -17.27
C ARG A 491 1.36 66.36 -17.71
N TYR A 492 1.78 65.36 -16.94
CA TYR A 492 1.37 63.98 -17.09
C TYR A 492 1.33 63.27 -15.74
N HIS A 493 0.60 62.16 -15.66
CA HIS A 493 0.64 61.24 -14.53
C HIS A 493 0.51 59.80 -15.02
N VAL A 494 1.06 58.86 -14.27
CA VAL A 494 0.95 57.41 -14.47
C VAL A 494 0.37 56.84 -13.17
N PRO A 495 -0.95 56.56 -13.15
CA PRO A 495 -1.61 56.00 -11.97
C PRO A 495 -1.16 54.56 -11.77
N CYS A 496 -0.93 54.17 -10.51
CA CYS A 496 -0.36 52.87 -10.13
C CYS A 496 0.76 52.42 -11.09
N ALA A 497 1.76 53.29 -11.25
CA ALA A 497 2.85 53.09 -12.20
C ALA A 497 3.57 51.75 -12.01
N MET A 498 3.65 51.30 -10.75
CA MET A 498 4.14 49.99 -10.34
C MET A 498 3.59 49.64 -8.95
N LEU A 499 3.61 48.35 -8.61
CA LEU A 499 3.56 47.86 -7.22
C LEU A 499 5.00 47.61 -6.77
N PRO A 500 5.67 48.57 -6.11
CA PRO A 500 7.06 48.38 -5.72
C PRO A 500 7.17 47.34 -4.61
N ASP A 501 8.31 46.65 -4.56
CA ASP A 501 8.66 45.83 -3.41
C ASP A 501 8.55 46.65 -2.12
N GLN A 502 7.83 46.15 -1.11
CA GLN A 502 7.56 46.91 0.11
C GLN A 502 8.82 47.18 0.95
N ARG A 503 9.88 46.38 0.80
CA ARG A 503 11.13 46.51 1.58
C ARG A 503 12.16 47.38 0.89
N ILE A 504 12.30 47.24 -0.42
CA ILE A 504 13.36 47.92 -1.19
C ILE A 504 12.81 48.87 -2.26
N GLY A 505 11.52 48.95 -2.50
CA GLY A 505 10.97 49.70 -3.63
C GLY A 505 11.36 49.09 -4.98
N SER A 506 11.13 49.81 -6.07
CA SER A 506 11.39 49.30 -7.42
C SER A 506 11.78 50.41 -8.39
N ASN A 507 12.60 50.09 -9.39
CA ASN A 507 13.04 51.08 -10.37
C ASN A 507 12.00 51.21 -11.49
N PHE A 508 11.58 52.44 -11.77
CA PHE A 508 10.67 52.79 -12.84
C PHE A 508 11.39 53.64 -13.89
N ILE A 509 11.23 53.28 -15.16
CA ILE A 509 11.91 53.91 -16.28
C ILE A 509 10.87 54.55 -17.19
N LEU A 510 11.09 55.82 -17.54
CA LEU A 510 10.26 56.55 -18.49
C LEU A 510 11.13 57.22 -19.55
N LYS A 511 10.69 57.14 -20.80
CA LYS A 511 11.39 57.72 -21.95
C LYS A 511 10.51 58.73 -22.66
N LEU A 512 11.04 59.91 -22.97
CA LEU A 512 10.41 60.91 -23.83
C LEU A 512 10.70 60.61 -25.31
N ASP A 513 9.68 60.65 -26.17
CA ASP A 513 9.84 60.54 -27.63
C ASP A 513 10.19 61.91 -28.23
N THR A 514 11.46 62.10 -28.55
CA THR A 514 12.00 63.39 -29.03
C THR A 514 11.38 63.86 -30.34
N ARG A 515 10.79 62.96 -31.13
CA ARG A 515 10.12 63.31 -32.40
C ARG A 515 8.79 64.04 -32.19
N THR A 516 8.27 64.00 -30.97
CA THR A 516 7.01 64.66 -30.59
C THR A 516 7.23 66.00 -29.90
N LEU A 517 8.48 66.43 -29.73
CA LEU A 517 8.78 67.77 -29.25
C LEU A 517 8.37 68.81 -30.30
N PRO A 518 7.90 70.00 -29.87
CA PRO A 518 7.66 71.11 -30.80
C PRO A 518 8.92 71.44 -31.61
N THR A 519 8.73 71.98 -32.81
CA THR A 519 9.84 72.29 -33.72
C THR A 519 10.88 73.19 -33.05
N GLY A 520 12.16 72.82 -33.17
CA GLY A 520 13.28 73.56 -32.59
C GLY A 520 13.67 73.14 -31.17
N TYR A 521 12.82 72.40 -30.46
CA TYR A 521 13.12 71.92 -29.11
C TYR A 521 14.06 70.71 -29.12
N ARG A 522 14.95 70.67 -28.13
CA ARG A 522 15.83 69.55 -27.83
C ARG A 522 15.80 69.27 -26.35
N LEU A 523 15.97 68.01 -25.98
CA LEU A 523 16.05 67.61 -24.57
C LEU A 523 17.27 68.24 -23.90
N THR A 524 17.05 68.78 -22.71
CA THR A 524 18.10 69.28 -21.81
C THR A 524 18.33 68.33 -20.63
N THR A 525 17.36 67.45 -20.32
CA THR A 525 17.48 66.40 -19.30
C THR A 525 17.84 65.03 -19.89
N GLU A 526 18.32 64.12 -19.04
CA GLU A 526 18.51 62.70 -19.37
C GLU A 526 17.26 62.04 -19.98
N ASN A 527 17.47 61.13 -20.93
CA ASN A 527 16.41 60.36 -21.56
C ASN A 527 16.96 59.02 -22.10
N PRO A 528 16.50 57.86 -21.60
CA PRO A 528 15.43 57.67 -20.62
C PRO A 528 15.83 58.11 -19.21
N ARG A 529 14.84 58.37 -18.35
CA ARG A 529 15.05 58.64 -16.92
C ARG A 529 14.63 57.45 -16.08
N VAL A 530 15.31 57.26 -14.95
CA VAL A 530 15.03 56.19 -13.98
C VAL A 530 14.79 56.82 -12.61
N VAL A 531 13.71 56.41 -11.94
CA VAL A 531 13.42 56.79 -10.55
C VAL A 531 13.09 55.55 -9.73
N ARG A 532 13.43 55.58 -8.45
CA ARG A 532 13.03 54.54 -7.51
C ARG A 532 11.65 54.89 -6.94
N LEU A 533 10.70 53.99 -7.14
CA LEU A 533 9.36 54.05 -6.58
C LEU A 533 9.32 53.32 -5.24
N THR A 534 8.59 53.88 -4.29
CA THR A 534 8.35 53.30 -2.97
C THR A 534 6.84 53.19 -2.78
N ALA A 535 6.36 52.04 -2.33
CA ALA A 535 4.93 51.75 -2.18
C ALA A 535 4.21 52.87 -1.40
N GLY A 536 3.07 53.32 -1.92
CA GLY A 536 2.25 54.41 -1.38
C GLY A 536 2.81 55.83 -1.56
N ASN A 537 4.04 56.00 -2.06
CA ASN A 537 4.59 57.32 -2.34
C ASN A 537 4.31 57.79 -3.77
N MET A 538 4.07 59.08 -3.90
CA MET A 538 4.07 59.79 -5.18
C MET A 538 5.49 60.23 -5.52
N THR A 539 5.93 59.99 -6.76
CA THR A 539 7.26 60.36 -7.26
C THR A 539 7.15 61.31 -8.44
N LYS A 540 7.90 62.42 -8.38
CA LYS A 540 7.95 63.41 -9.46
C LYS A 540 9.07 63.08 -10.44
N LEU A 541 8.74 63.03 -11.73
CA LEU A 541 9.68 62.79 -12.82
C LEU A 541 9.48 63.83 -13.92
N ASN A 542 10.38 64.80 -14.06
CA ASN A 542 10.24 65.85 -15.06
C ASN A 542 11.20 65.66 -16.25
N PHE A 543 10.84 66.23 -17.39
CA PHE A 543 11.71 66.33 -18.57
C PHE A 543 11.83 67.80 -19.00
N GLY A 544 13.06 68.29 -19.14
CA GLY A 544 13.35 69.60 -19.69
C GLY A 544 13.63 69.49 -21.19
N ALA A 545 13.10 70.42 -21.95
CA ALA A 545 13.51 70.65 -23.33
C ALA A 545 13.53 72.13 -23.63
N ALA A 546 14.47 72.58 -24.45
CA ALA A 546 14.65 73.99 -24.77
C ALA A 546 14.80 74.17 -26.27
N ILE A 547 14.46 75.35 -26.78
CA ILE A 547 14.78 75.73 -28.16
C ILE A 547 16.30 75.84 -28.27
N GLY A 548 16.91 74.96 -29.06
CA GLY A 548 18.37 74.96 -29.20
C GLY A 548 18.86 76.25 -29.89
N ARG A 549 19.81 76.96 -29.28
CA ARG A 549 20.53 78.06 -29.93
C ARG A 549 21.41 77.49 -31.05
N VAL A 550 21.11 77.81 -32.30
CA VAL A 550 21.92 77.35 -33.44
C VAL A 550 22.90 78.45 -33.85
N VAL A 551 24.19 78.21 -33.65
CA VAL A 551 25.25 79.06 -34.19
C VAL A 551 25.64 78.51 -35.56
N ARG A 552 25.19 79.20 -36.62
CA ARG A 552 25.42 78.81 -38.01
C ARG A 552 26.70 79.43 -38.54
N LEU A 553 27.56 78.60 -39.13
CA LEU A 553 28.73 79.02 -39.91
C LEU A 553 28.52 78.57 -41.35
N ASP A 554 28.30 79.54 -42.22
CA ASP A 554 28.21 79.31 -43.66
C ASP A 554 29.58 79.52 -44.30
N LEU A 555 30.01 78.51 -45.06
CA LEU A 555 31.36 78.38 -45.62
C LEU A 555 31.27 78.12 -47.11
N ASN A 556 32.25 78.62 -47.87
CA ASN A 556 32.40 78.37 -49.31
C ASN A 556 33.89 78.13 -49.65
N ASP A 557 34.23 77.94 -50.92
CA ASP A 557 35.63 77.72 -51.34
C ASP A 557 36.58 78.85 -50.94
N GLN A 558 36.09 80.10 -50.88
CA GLN A 558 36.91 81.27 -50.56
C GLN A 558 37.41 81.29 -49.12
N ALA A 559 36.81 80.52 -48.20
CA ALA A 559 37.25 80.42 -46.82
C ALA A 559 38.54 79.59 -46.65
N PHE A 560 38.93 78.80 -47.65
CA PHE A 560 40.04 77.83 -47.58
C PHE A 560 41.19 78.16 -48.54
N GLU A 561 42.38 77.63 -48.27
CA GLU A 561 43.58 77.85 -49.10
C GLU A 561 43.60 76.91 -50.33
N GLY A 562 43.15 77.40 -51.50
CA GLY A 562 43.21 76.61 -52.75
C GLY A 562 42.43 75.30 -52.65
N THR A 563 43.07 74.15 -52.88
CA THR A 563 42.49 72.80 -52.70
C THR A 563 42.79 72.18 -51.32
N SER A 564 43.38 72.95 -50.41
CA SER A 564 43.73 72.50 -49.05
C SER A 564 42.50 72.36 -48.15
N LEU A 565 42.68 71.63 -47.04
CA LEU A 565 41.74 71.57 -45.91
C LEU A 565 41.92 72.75 -44.93
N LYS A 566 42.98 73.55 -45.10
CA LYS A 566 43.32 74.65 -44.21
C LYS A 566 42.43 75.86 -44.47
N LEU A 567 41.89 76.39 -43.38
CA LEU A 567 41.17 77.67 -43.38
C LEU A 567 42.18 78.80 -43.59
N LYS A 568 41.83 79.82 -44.40
CA LYS A 568 42.72 80.97 -44.61
C LYS A 568 43.07 81.64 -43.27
N PRO A 569 44.29 82.21 -43.10
CA PRO A 569 44.73 82.78 -41.82
C PRO A 569 43.79 83.85 -41.24
N GLN A 570 43.16 84.64 -42.12
CA GLN A 570 42.19 85.68 -41.76
C GLN A 570 40.92 85.16 -41.07
N TRP A 571 40.51 83.93 -41.36
CA TRP A 571 39.34 83.29 -40.74
C TRP A 571 39.76 82.41 -39.55
N LEU A 572 40.94 81.81 -39.63
CA LEU A 572 41.52 81.04 -38.52
C LEU A 572 41.69 81.92 -37.26
N SER A 573 42.09 83.18 -37.44
CA SER A 573 42.21 84.16 -36.36
C SER A 573 40.88 84.56 -35.70
N GLN A 574 39.73 84.25 -36.33
CA GLN A 574 38.40 84.53 -35.79
C GLN A 574 37.83 83.38 -34.96
N LEU A 575 38.38 82.16 -35.06
CA LEU A 575 37.88 81.01 -34.30
C LEU A 575 37.87 81.23 -32.77
N PRO A 576 38.86 81.90 -32.14
CA PRO A 576 38.78 82.23 -30.73
C PRO A 576 37.56 83.10 -30.35
N GLN A 577 37.12 83.99 -31.24
CA GLN A 577 35.91 84.79 -31.03
C GLN A 577 34.65 83.92 -31.09
N LEU A 578 34.57 83.00 -32.07
CA LEU A 578 33.50 82.01 -32.13
C LEU A 578 33.41 81.20 -30.84
N ILE A 579 34.55 80.71 -30.33
CA ILE A 579 34.59 79.98 -29.07
C ILE A 579 34.08 80.83 -27.91
N ARG A 580 34.33 82.15 -27.88
CA ARG A 580 33.76 83.05 -26.86
C ARG A 580 32.23 83.09 -26.94
N ILE A 581 31.68 83.27 -28.13
CA ILE A 581 30.22 83.27 -28.35
C ILE A 581 29.60 81.94 -27.92
N LEU A 582 30.23 80.81 -28.28
CA LEU A 582 29.77 79.48 -27.88
C LEU A 582 29.87 79.26 -26.35
N THR A 583 30.74 79.98 -25.64
CA THR A 583 30.88 79.85 -24.18
C THR A 583 29.75 80.54 -23.43
N GLU A 584 29.09 81.53 -24.03
CA GLU A 584 28.05 82.33 -23.37
C GLU A 584 26.80 81.51 -23.06
N GLU A 585 26.35 80.69 -24.01
CA GLU A 585 25.15 79.85 -23.84
C GLU A 585 25.29 78.52 -24.59
N PRO A 586 24.64 77.44 -24.10
CA PRO A 586 24.54 76.16 -24.80
C PRO A 586 24.07 76.32 -26.24
N SER A 587 24.94 75.95 -27.19
CA SER A 587 24.69 76.15 -28.62
C SER A 587 24.98 74.89 -29.44
N LEU A 588 24.14 74.64 -30.45
CA LEU A 588 24.44 73.72 -31.55
C LEU A 588 25.23 74.47 -32.62
N VAL A 589 26.39 73.94 -33.01
CA VAL A 589 27.15 74.50 -34.13
C VAL A 589 26.68 73.86 -35.43
N ARG A 590 26.07 74.65 -36.32
CA ARG A 590 25.72 74.22 -37.67
C ARG A 590 26.78 74.71 -38.63
N LEU A 591 27.55 73.79 -39.19
CA LEU A 591 28.51 74.07 -40.25
C LEU A 591 27.85 73.80 -41.60
N SER A 592 27.51 74.83 -42.35
CA SER A 592 26.96 74.69 -43.70
C SER A 592 28.03 75.05 -44.72
N TYR A 593 28.20 74.20 -45.72
CA TYR A 593 29.03 74.48 -46.89
C TYR A 593 28.12 74.78 -48.07
N ILE A 594 28.15 76.02 -48.57
CA ILE A 594 27.23 76.52 -49.61
C ILE A 594 28.09 77.04 -50.76
N ASP A 595 28.25 76.22 -51.80
CA ASP A 595 29.00 76.57 -52.99
C ASP A 595 28.54 75.73 -54.19
N SER A 596 28.11 76.39 -55.27
CA SER A 596 27.55 75.71 -56.44
C SER A 596 28.58 75.01 -57.31
N HIS A 597 29.87 75.32 -57.15
CA HIS A 597 30.96 74.77 -58.00
C HIS A 597 31.96 73.91 -57.22
N ALA A 598 31.72 73.66 -55.93
CA ALA A 598 32.65 72.93 -55.08
C ALA A 598 32.54 71.40 -55.21
N ASP A 599 33.66 70.70 -55.01
CA ASP A 599 33.67 69.24 -54.88
C ASP A 599 33.09 68.80 -53.53
N LYS A 600 32.05 67.96 -53.56
CA LYS A 600 31.34 67.47 -52.36
C LYS A 600 32.21 66.72 -51.37
N THR A 601 33.18 65.98 -51.86
CA THR A 601 34.13 65.23 -51.04
C THR A 601 35.06 66.20 -50.33
N LEU A 602 35.61 67.17 -51.06
CA LEU A 602 36.50 68.19 -50.50
C LEU A 602 35.76 69.08 -49.48
N ALA A 603 34.54 69.53 -49.80
CA ALA A 603 33.68 70.30 -48.88
C ALA A 603 33.42 69.53 -47.58
N THR A 604 33.08 68.24 -47.67
CA THR A 604 32.84 67.39 -46.50
C THR A 604 34.11 67.22 -45.65
N GLN A 605 35.27 67.03 -46.29
CA GLN A 605 36.56 66.92 -45.61
C GLN A 605 36.94 68.23 -44.90
N ARG A 606 36.67 69.38 -45.54
CA ARG A 606 36.87 70.71 -44.94
C ARG A 606 35.99 70.93 -43.72
N LEU A 607 34.70 70.60 -43.79
CA LEU A 607 33.81 70.70 -42.63
C LEU A 607 34.26 69.79 -41.47
N ARG A 608 34.76 68.58 -41.77
CA ARG A 608 35.32 67.69 -40.75
C ARG A 608 36.60 68.25 -40.12
N ALA A 609 37.50 68.82 -40.93
CA ALA A 609 38.72 69.45 -40.45
C ALA A 609 38.40 70.66 -39.56
N LEU A 610 37.48 71.52 -39.98
CA LEU A 610 37.03 72.67 -39.20
C LEU A 610 36.32 72.26 -37.90
N GLN A 611 35.43 71.26 -37.95
CA GLN A 611 34.81 70.70 -36.75
C GLN A 611 35.86 70.24 -35.75
N LYS A 612 36.90 69.54 -36.22
CA LYS A 612 38.00 69.06 -35.36
C LYS A 612 38.76 70.24 -34.74
N GLU A 613 39.01 71.29 -35.52
CA GLU A 613 39.67 72.51 -35.04
C GLU A 613 38.84 73.23 -33.96
N ILE A 614 37.54 73.46 -34.21
CA ILE A 614 36.62 74.07 -33.25
C ILE A 614 36.51 73.20 -31.99
N SER A 615 36.40 71.87 -32.13
CA SER A 615 36.33 70.93 -31.00
C SER A 615 37.61 70.95 -30.17
N SER A 616 38.77 71.03 -30.81
CA SER A 616 40.07 71.15 -30.15
C SER A 616 40.18 72.44 -29.35
N LEU A 617 39.79 73.57 -29.96
CA LEU A 617 39.76 74.87 -29.28
C LEU A 617 38.77 74.91 -28.12
N TRP A 618 37.59 74.31 -28.29
CA TRP A 618 36.58 74.18 -27.24
C TRP A 618 37.08 73.36 -26.05
N ALA A 619 37.71 72.22 -26.31
CA ALA A 619 38.29 71.36 -25.29
C ALA A 619 39.44 72.06 -24.54
N ARG A 620 40.33 72.76 -25.25
CA ARG A 620 41.45 73.51 -24.64
C ARG A 620 40.98 74.63 -23.71
N LYS A 621 39.84 75.26 -24.01
CA LYS A 621 39.26 76.32 -23.17
C LYS A 621 38.49 75.78 -21.96
N GLY A 622 38.28 74.45 -21.87
CA GLY A 622 37.44 73.86 -20.82
C GLY A 622 35.96 74.19 -21.02
N GLY A 623 35.46 74.01 -22.24
CA GLY A 623 34.07 74.33 -22.61
C GLY A 623 33.03 73.81 -21.58
N PRO A 624 32.09 74.65 -21.11
CA PRO A 624 31.20 74.34 -19.99
C PRO A 624 30.15 73.26 -20.28
N TYR A 625 29.97 72.88 -21.54
CA TYR A 625 29.04 71.85 -21.98
C TYR A 625 29.60 71.08 -23.19
N ARG A 626 28.96 69.96 -23.53
CA ARG A 626 29.30 69.18 -24.72
C ARG A 626 28.81 69.89 -25.97
N LEU A 627 29.74 70.33 -26.83
CA LEU A 627 29.41 71.02 -28.08
C LEU A 627 28.90 70.03 -29.13
N GLU A 628 27.66 70.20 -29.58
CA GLU A 628 27.07 69.42 -30.66
C GLU A 628 27.32 70.08 -32.02
N PHE A 629 27.53 69.26 -33.05
CA PHE A 629 27.74 69.72 -34.42
C PHE A 629 26.73 69.12 -35.39
N GLU A 630 26.20 69.96 -36.27
CA GLU A 630 25.44 69.56 -37.45
C GLU A 630 26.20 70.03 -38.70
N LYS A 631 26.32 69.18 -39.72
CA LYS A 631 27.02 69.51 -40.97
C LYS A 631 26.05 69.41 -42.13
N ILE A 632 25.99 70.45 -42.93
CA ILE A 632 25.18 70.51 -44.14
C ILE A 632 26.11 70.86 -45.30
N VAL A 633 26.01 70.13 -46.40
CA VAL A 633 26.74 70.44 -47.64
C VAL A 633 25.71 70.64 -48.73
N GLU A 634 25.52 71.89 -49.12
CA GLU A 634 24.63 72.35 -50.19
C GLU A 634 25.50 72.73 -51.38
N ILE A 635 25.63 71.78 -52.31
CA ILE A 635 26.30 71.97 -53.60
C ILE A 635 25.21 71.83 -54.63
N GLY A 636 25.07 72.85 -55.48
CA GLY A 636 24.09 73.07 -56.56
C GLY A 636 22.90 72.10 -56.67
N GLN A 637 21.69 72.66 -56.74
CA GLN A 637 20.58 72.01 -57.46
C GLN A 637 21.00 71.59 -58.86
#